data_AF-H0WFJ5-F1
#
_entry.id   AF-H0WFJ5-F1
#
_cell.length_a   1.000
_cell.length_b   1.000
_cell.length_c   1.000
_cell.angle_alpha   90.00
_cell.angle_beta   90.00
_cell.angle_gamma   90.00
#
_symmetry.space_group_name_H-M   'P 1'
#
loop_
_entity.id
_entity.type
_entity.pdbx_description
1 polymer ?
#
loop_
_entity_poly.entity_id
_entity_poly.type
_entity_poly.pdbx_seq_one_letter_code
_entity_poly.pdbx_strand_id
1 'polypeptide(L)'
;AQGRRRQGCDGGVAAPGDAHIYSELPAPVRSERSLPCESGLVLCSPECPSFAIKSLGLRGISCISLTDLDGSPTSQQVLQSVAHHMGPHLQSLCLGGGSPTEASFVALVLGCPVLRILDLSGCNSLFTSGKLLSQPEMAQSVRRALSGLRELNLAGLRDLADLSFNQLSSCTPSLERLSLAYCHLTFELGPAQGSIGPQDSSPSQFSFRNLLRFVKERAGRLHALDLSGTGLPPEALQALGQVTGLQLQELSLHSCRELSTEAVATLCRQQPGLTSLDLSGCSELTDGALLAVSRGLRHLRCLSLGKLRRLTDAGCAALGGLHELQNLNMAECCLVSGKELAQALGSMHRAPSRLVSLSLAFCSSLKVLQFPQLRQLSLSLLPALTDMGLVAVARGCPSLERLALSHCTCLSDEGWAQAASSWPRLQHLNLSSCSQLTEQTLDTIGQVCKQLRVLDVAMCSGINMAAVRRFQAQLPQVTCIQSRFVGGADLTLTL
;
A
#
# COMPACT_ATOMS: atom_id res chain seq x y z
N ALA A 1 -39.56 28.57 -35.63
CA ALA A 1 -40.43 27.52 -36.22
C ALA A 1 -39.61 26.25 -36.29
N GLN A 2 -39.96 25.09 -35.72
CA GLN A 2 -41.22 24.55 -35.24
C GLN A 2 -40.99 23.87 -33.88
N GLY A 3 -42.02 23.84 -33.03
CA GLY A 3 -42.06 23.02 -31.82
C GLY A 3 -42.92 21.76 -31.99
N ARG A 4 -43.10 21.06 -30.84
CA ARG A 4 -44.08 20.01 -30.45
C ARG A 4 -43.32 18.84 -29.81
N ARG A 5 -43.74 18.15 -28.74
CA ARG A 5 -44.91 18.19 -27.84
C ARG A 5 -44.59 17.26 -26.64
N ARG A 6 -45.23 17.50 -25.49
CA ARG A 6 -45.32 16.59 -24.32
C ARG A 6 -46.37 15.49 -24.53
N GLN A 7 -46.18 14.33 -23.86
CA GLN A 7 -47.12 13.32 -23.30
C GLN A 7 -46.40 11.94 -23.35
N GLY A 8 -46.48 10.99 -22.40
CA GLY A 8 -47.22 10.78 -21.17
C GLY A 8 -46.80 9.40 -20.58
N CYS A 9 -47.15 9.14 -19.32
CA CYS A 9 -46.84 7.98 -18.46
C CYS A 9 -47.23 6.60 -19.04
N ASP A 10 -46.48 5.52 -18.72
CA ASP A 10 -46.85 4.48 -17.73
C ASP A 10 -45.97 3.20 -17.77
N GLY A 11 -45.64 2.70 -16.57
CA GLY A 11 -45.59 1.26 -16.21
C GLY A 11 -44.45 0.36 -16.70
N GLY A 12 -43.59 -0.11 -15.77
CA GLY A 12 -42.82 -1.35 -16.00
C GLY A 12 -41.58 -1.58 -15.13
N VAL A 13 -41.80 -2.07 -13.90
CA VAL A 13 -40.94 -2.94 -13.06
C VAL A 13 -39.42 -2.96 -13.29
N ALA A 14 -38.70 -2.58 -12.23
CA ALA A 14 -37.26 -2.63 -12.06
C ALA A 14 -36.63 -4.02 -12.26
N ALA A 15 -35.46 -4.05 -12.91
CA ALA A 15 -34.49 -5.15 -12.86
C ALA A 15 -33.11 -4.59 -12.44
N PRO A 16 -32.30 -5.32 -11.67
CA PRO A 16 -31.12 -4.77 -10.99
C PRO A 16 -29.92 -4.79 -11.94
N GLY A 17 -29.51 -3.61 -12.39
CA GLY A 17 -28.26 -3.42 -13.10
C GLY A 17 -27.73 -2.06 -12.72
N ASP A 18 -26.72 -2.03 -11.84
CA ASP A 18 -25.72 -0.95 -11.75
C ASP A 18 -24.64 -1.37 -10.74
N ALA A 19 -23.68 -2.14 -11.25
CA ALA A 19 -22.38 -2.34 -10.63
C ALA A 19 -21.30 -1.90 -11.64
N HIS A 20 -21.39 -0.66 -12.10
CA HIS A 20 -20.39 -0.05 -12.98
C HIS A 20 -19.99 1.33 -12.45
N ILE A 21 -19.22 1.35 -11.37
CA ILE A 21 -18.36 2.50 -11.02
C ILE A 21 -17.03 1.92 -10.49
N TYR A 22 -16.25 1.32 -11.39
CA TYR A 22 -14.88 0.83 -11.12
C TYR A 22 -13.96 1.15 -12.30
N SER A 23 -13.92 2.41 -12.72
CA SER A 23 -12.85 2.91 -13.59
C SER A 23 -13.05 4.40 -13.80
N GLU A 24 -12.32 5.23 -13.05
CA GLU A 24 -11.84 6.56 -13.47
C GLU A 24 -11.29 7.32 -12.26
N LEU A 25 -10.04 7.02 -11.88
CA LEU A 25 -9.20 7.96 -11.13
C LEU A 25 -7.73 7.76 -11.57
N PRO A 26 -6.97 8.84 -11.82
CA PRO A 26 -5.55 8.77 -12.19
C PRO A 26 -4.64 8.43 -10.99
N ALA A 27 -3.57 7.68 -11.24
CA ALA A 27 -2.55 7.33 -10.23
C ALA A 27 -1.43 8.40 -10.20
N PRO A 28 -1.22 9.03 -9.04
CA PRO A 28 -0.11 8.64 -8.16
C PRO A 28 -0.55 8.61 -6.68
N VAL A 29 0.23 7.94 -5.81
CA VAL A 29 -0.03 7.72 -4.35
C VAL A 29 -0.90 6.49 -3.99
N ARG A 30 -1.14 5.56 -4.91
CA ARG A 30 -1.46 4.17 -4.50
C ARG A 30 -0.18 3.45 -4.10
N SER A 31 0.28 3.70 -2.87
CA SER A 31 0.98 2.67 -2.13
C SER A 31 -0.03 1.56 -1.89
N GLU A 32 0.11 0.40 -2.54
CA GLU A 32 -0.72 -0.79 -2.35
C GLU A 32 -0.65 -1.38 -0.91
N ARG A 33 -0.18 -0.60 0.08
CA ARG A 33 0.01 -1.01 1.48
C ARG A 33 -0.83 -0.26 2.49
N SER A 34 -1.59 0.77 2.12
CA SER A 34 -2.42 1.55 3.06
C SER A 34 -3.93 1.40 2.90
N LEU A 35 -4.41 0.72 1.87
CA LEU A 35 -5.82 0.35 1.77
C LEU A 35 -5.99 -1.07 2.32
N PRO A 36 -6.78 -1.29 3.39
CA PRO A 36 -7.06 -2.64 3.84
C PRO A 36 -7.67 -3.42 2.66
N CYS A 37 -7.04 -4.54 2.30
CA CYS A 37 -7.58 -5.54 1.38
C CYS A 37 -8.76 -6.28 2.04
N GLU A 38 -9.69 -5.56 2.67
CA GLU A 38 -10.94 -6.11 3.15
C GLU A 38 -11.94 -6.19 2.00
N SER A 39 -12.60 -7.34 1.90
CA SER A 39 -13.72 -7.55 0.99
C SER A 39 -14.88 -6.65 1.45
N GLY A 40 -15.00 -5.43 0.90
CA GLY A 40 -16.08 -4.51 1.27
C GLY A 40 -15.75 -3.03 1.36
N LEU A 41 -14.54 -2.58 1.02
CA LEU A 41 -14.24 -1.14 0.94
C LEU A 41 -15.04 -0.51 -0.22
N VAL A 42 -15.98 0.39 0.12
CA VAL A 42 -16.74 1.16 -0.86
C VAL A 42 -16.19 2.59 -0.90
N LEU A 43 -15.89 3.07 -2.12
CA LEU A 43 -15.51 4.45 -2.37
C LEU A 43 -16.76 5.27 -2.64
N CYS A 44 -16.96 6.35 -1.90
CA CYS A 44 -18.04 7.29 -2.14
C CYS A 44 -17.48 8.71 -2.34
N SER A 45 -17.99 9.39 -3.35
CA SER A 45 -17.73 10.80 -3.62
C SER A 45 -18.75 11.70 -2.90
N PRO A 46 -18.51 13.01 -2.81
CA PRO A 46 -19.44 13.96 -2.19
C PRO A 46 -20.81 14.01 -2.89
N GLU A 47 -20.87 13.59 -4.16
CA GLU A 47 -22.09 13.52 -4.97
C GLU A 47 -22.90 12.24 -4.69
N CYS A 48 -22.42 11.36 -3.80
CA CYS A 48 -23.09 10.11 -3.50
C CYS A 48 -24.46 10.37 -2.85
N PRO A 49 -25.56 9.93 -3.48
CA PRO A 49 -26.89 10.24 -2.98
C PRO A 49 -27.18 9.49 -1.66
N SER A 50 -27.89 10.14 -0.74
CA SER A 50 -28.19 9.59 0.60
C SER A 50 -28.86 8.20 0.57
N PHE A 51 -29.67 7.90 -0.45
CA PHE A 51 -30.28 6.57 -0.60
C PHE A 51 -29.25 5.46 -0.82
N ALA A 52 -28.14 5.76 -1.51
CA ALA A 52 -27.06 4.80 -1.74
C ALA A 52 -26.36 4.48 -0.42
N ILE A 53 -26.06 5.50 0.39
CA ILE A 53 -25.47 5.33 1.75
C ILE A 53 -26.41 4.52 2.64
N LYS A 54 -27.72 4.80 2.59
CA LYS A 54 -28.72 4.00 3.30
C LYS A 54 -28.73 2.54 2.86
N SER A 55 -28.64 2.28 1.55
CA SER A 55 -28.55 0.92 1.00
C SER A 55 -27.28 0.20 1.50
N LEU A 56 -26.15 0.89 1.56
CA LEU A 56 -24.90 0.34 2.11
C LEU A 56 -25.04 -0.02 3.59
N GLY A 57 -25.68 0.85 4.39
CA GLY A 57 -26.00 0.58 5.78
C GLY A 57 -26.90 -0.65 5.95
N LEU A 58 -27.96 -0.77 5.14
CA LEU A 58 -28.85 -1.94 5.15
C LEU A 58 -28.15 -3.24 4.73
N ARG A 59 -27.12 -3.16 3.90
CA ARG A 59 -26.29 -4.29 3.48
C ARG A 59 -25.23 -4.68 4.53
N GLY A 60 -25.11 -3.93 5.63
CA GLY A 60 -24.15 -4.20 6.69
C GLY A 60 -22.70 -3.94 6.28
N ILE A 61 -22.46 -3.02 5.33
CA ILE A 61 -21.10 -2.65 4.92
C ILE A 61 -20.40 -1.96 6.11
N SER A 62 -19.25 -2.52 6.52
CA SER A 62 -18.50 -2.08 7.70
C SER A 62 -17.28 -1.20 7.37
N CYS A 63 -17.01 -0.95 6.10
CA CYS A 63 -15.82 -0.25 5.64
C CYS A 63 -16.18 0.75 4.53
N ILE A 64 -15.81 2.03 4.71
CA ILE A 64 -16.08 3.07 3.73
C ILE A 64 -14.87 4.01 3.59
N SER A 65 -14.61 4.43 2.36
CA SER A 65 -13.65 5.48 2.05
C SER A 65 -14.38 6.60 1.34
N LEU A 66 -14.30 7.79 1.92
CA LEU A 66 -14.87 9.02 1.42
C LEU A 66 -13.73 9.88 0.90
N THR A 67 -13.69 10.12 -0.40
CA THR A 67 -12.70 11.00 -1.02
C THR A 67 -13.32 12.33 -1.37
N ASP A 68 -12.48 13.36 -1.52
CA ASP A 68 -12.87 14.67 -2.04
C ASP A 68 -13.92 15.41 -1.18
N LEU A 69 -14.03 15.06 0.11
CA LEU A 69 -14.89 15.78 1.04
C LEU A 69 -14.42 17.23 1.21
N ASP A 70 -15.37 18.14 1.33
CA ASP A 70 -15.13 19.56 1.57
C ASP A 70 -16.02 20.12 2.67
N GLY A 71 -15.90 21.42 2.93
CA GLY A 71 -16.75 22.12 3.89
C GLY A 71 -18.20 22.35 3.41
N SER A 72 -18.58 21.86 2.23
CA SER A 72 -19.89 22.16 1.63
C SER A 72 -21.05 21.50 2.40
N PRO A 73 -22.27 22.05 2.31
CA PRO A 73 -23.46 21.43 2.88
C PRO A 73 -23.69 20.01 2.35
N THR A 74 -23.33 19.73 1.10
CA THR A 74 -23.46 18.40 0.49
C THR A 74 -22.57 17.39 1.19
N SER A 75 -21.29 17.71 1.37
CA SER A 75 -20.34 16.87 2.13
C SER A 75 -20.81 16.67 3.57
N GLN A 76 -21.36 17.70 4.22
CA GLN A 76 -21.93 17.57 5.56
C GLN A 76 -23.13 16.61 5.60
N GLN A 77 -24.03 16.67 4.61
CA GLN A 77 -25.16 15.74 4.49
C GLN A 77 -24.72 14.29 4.26
N VAL A 78 -23.67 14.09 3.47
CA VAL A 78 -23.05 12.77 3.26
C VAL A 78 -22.52 12.24 4.60
N LEU A 79 -21.73 13.03 5.33
CA LEU A 79 -21.18 12.63 6.63
C LEU A 79 -22.28 12.31 7.65
N GLN A 80 -23.34 13.12 7.70
CA GLN A 80 -24.50 12.86 8.57
C GLN A 80 -25.24 11.57 8.16
N SER A 81 -25.40 11.34 6.86
CA SER A 81 -26.04 10.11 6.34
C SER A 81 -25.22 8.87 6.70
N VAL A 82 -23.89 8.94 6.62
CA VAL A 82 -22.99 7.85 7.02
C VAL A 82 -23.09 7.59 8.52
N ALA A 83 -22.98 8.64 9.34
CA ALA A 83 -23.10 8.54 10.79
C ALA A 83 -24.43 7.90 11.21
N HIS A 84 -25.53 8.25 10.55
CA HIS A 84 -26.86 7.77 10.90
C HIS A 84 -27.15 6.35 10.39
N HIS A 85 -26.83 6.05 9.13
CA HIS A 85 -27.20 4.78 8.49
C HIS A 85 -26.16 3.68 8.64
N MET A 86 -24.88 4.03 8.76
CA MET A 86 -23.77 3.07 8.80
C MET A 86 -23.07 3.04 10.16
N GLY A 87 -23.12 4.15 10.90
CA GLY A 87 -22.40 4.35 12.17
C GLY A 87 -22.44 3.19 13.18
N PRO A 88 -23.60 2.55 13.46
CA PRO A 88 -23.68 1.45 14.42
C PRO A 88 -22.85 0.20 14.09
N HIS A 89 -22.47 0.01 12.82
CA HIS A 89 -21.74 -1.17 12.34
C HIS A 89 -20.42 -0.82 11.63
N LEU A 90 -20.11 0.47 11.48
CA LEU A 90 -18.94 0.94 10.74
C LEU A 90 -17.66 0.70 11.56
N GLN A 91 -16.78 -0.15 11.05
CA GLN A 91 -15.50 -0.52 11.69
C GLN A 91 -14.30 0.19 11.07
N SER A 92 -14.37 0.55 9.79
CA SER A 92 -13.29 1.23 9.07
C SER A 92 -13.83 2.44 8.32
N LEU A 93 -13.20 3.59 8.58
CA LEU A 93 -13.56 4.86 7.98
C LEU A 93 -12.30 5.57 7.47
N CYS A 94 -12.28 5.88 6.18
CA CYS A 94 -11.24 6.69 5.56
C CYS A 94 -11.83 8.00 5.06
N LEU A 95 -11.23 9.12 5.47
CA LEU A 95 -11.57 10.49 5.04
C LEU A 95 -10.43 11.12 4.23
N GLY A 96 -9.53 10.29 3.70
CA GLY A 96 -8.24 10.70 3.15
C GLY A 96 -8.33 11.81 2.12
N GLY A 97 -7.51 12.86 2.29
CA GLY A 97 -7.44 14.02 1.40
C GLY A 97 -8.62 14.99 1.48
N GLY A 98 -9.65 14.66 2.26
CA GLY A 98 -10.80 15.54 2.48
C GLY A 98 -10.50 16.72 3.40
N SER A 99 -11.36 17.74 3.35
CA SER A 99 -11.34 18.91 4.21
C SER A 99 -12.61 19.05 5.07
N PRO A 100 -12.96 18.03 5.88
CA PRO A 100 -14.13 18.12 6.74
C PRO A 100 -13.96 19.23 7.78
N THR A 101 -15.08 19.85 8.16
CA THR A 101 -15.10 20.76 9.31
C THR A 101 -14.97 19.96 10.62
N GLU A 102 -14.39 20.58 11.65
CA GLU A 102 -14.25 19.96 12.98
C GLU A 102 -15.60 19.45 13.52
N ALA A 103 -16.66 20.25 13.39
CA ALA A 103 -18.00 19.87 13.85
C ALA A 103 -18.54 18.62 13.13
N SER A 104 -18.31 18.50 11.82
CA SER A 104 -18.76 17.36 11.02
C SER A 104 -17.97 16.10 11.37
N PHE A 105 -16.65 16.24 11.56
CA PHE A 105 -15.79 15.14 12.00
C PHE A 105 -16.22 14.61 13.38
N VAL A 106 -16.45 15.50 14.34
CA VAL A 106 -16.89 15.13 15.68
C VAL A 106 -18.25 14.44 15.65
N ALA A 107 -19.23 14.98 14.91
CA ALA A 107 -20.55 14.37 14.77
C ALA A 107 -20.46 12.97 14.15
N LEU A 108 -19.60 12.79 13.15
CA LEU A 108 -19.37 11.51 12.48
C LEU A 108 -18.77 10.48 13.44
N VAL A 109 -17.72 10.85 14.18
CA VAL A 109 -17.07 9.94 15.14
C VAL A 109 -18.01 9.53 16.26
N LEU A 110 -18.82 10.47 16.78
CA LEU A 110 -19.82 10.14 17.80
C LEU A 110 -20.93 9.21 17.28
N GLY A 111 -21.23 9.25 15.98
CA GLY A 111 -22.13 8.31 15.32
C GLY A 111 -21.53 6.93 15.07
N CYS A 112 -20.20 6.77 15.16
CA CYS A 112 -19.49 5.53 14.82
C CYS A 112 -18.77 4.91 16.05
N PRO A 113 -19.49 4.39 17.06
CA PRO A 113 -18.89 3.95 18.32
C PRO A 113 -18.10 2.63 18.24
N VAL A 114 -18.22 1.87 17.15
CA VAL A 114 -17.54 0.57 16.97
C VAL A 114 -16.32 0.66 16.05
N LEU A 115 -15.85 1.88 15.78
CA LEU A 115 -14.76 2.14 14.86
C LEU A 115 -13.44 1.54 15.37
N ARG A 116 -12.75 0.81 14.50
CA ARG A 116 -11.44 0.18 14.75
C ARG A 116 -10.33 0.81 13.93
N ILE A 117 -10.64 1.27 12.73
CA ILE A 117 -9.69 1.88 11.80
C ILE A 117 -10.21 3.27 11.43
N LEU A 118 -9.38 4.29 11.64
CA LEU A 118 -9.67 5.67 11.27
C LEU A 118 -8.49 6.22 10.46
N ASP A 119 -8.78 6.63 9.24
CA ASP A 119 -7.80 7.25 8.35
C ASP A 119 -8.17 8.71 8.10
N LEU A 120 -7.30 9.60 8.58
CA LEU A 120 -7.37 11.06 8.44
C LEU A 120 -6.20 11.60 7.59
N SER A 121 -5.59 10.73 6.78
CA SER A 121 -4.43 11.12 5.97
C SER A 121 -4.75 12.31 5.08
N GLY A 122 -3.88 13.32 5.06
CA GLY A 122 -4.07 14.53 4.27
C GLY A 122 -5.21 15.46 4.72
N CYS A 123 -5.96 15.16 5.80
CA CYS A 123 -7.01 16.03 6.36
C CYS A 123 -6.46 17.25 7.11
N ASN A 124 -5.63 18.05 6.45
CA ASN A 124 -4.89 19.17 7.04
C ASN A 124 -5.81 20.19 7.73
N SER A 125 -6.99 20.46 7.16
CA SER A 125 -7.98 21.42 7.68
C SER A 125 -8.44 21.16 9.11
N LEU A 126 -8.40 19.90 9.56
CA LEU A 126 -8.78 19.55 10.94
C LEU A 126 -7.75 20.04 11.96
N PHE A 127 -6.49 20.24 11.53
CA PHE A 127 -5.36 20.50 12.41
C PHE A 127 -4.87 21.95 12.32
N THR A 128 -5.27 22.72 11.30
CA THR A 128 -4.86 24.12 11.09
C THR A 128 -5.21 25.06 12.25
N SER A 129 -6.35 24.84 12.92
CA SER A 129 -6.80 25.72 13.99
C SER A 129 -6.09 25.48 15.33
N GLY A 130 -5.47 24.30 15.51
CA GLY A 130 -4.95 23.84 16.80
C GLY A 130 -6.00 23.68 17.91
N LYS A 131 -7.30 23.79 17.57
CA LYS A 131 -8.43 23.77 18.53
C LYS A 131 -9.22 22.46 18.52
N LEU A 132 -8.83 21.52 17.67
CA LEU A 132 -9.48 20.23 17.52
C LEU A 132 -9.61 19.53 18.89
N LEU A 133 -10.84 19.30 19.36
CA LEU A 133 -11.09 18.66 20.67
C LEU A 133 -10.53 19.44 21.87
N SER A 134 -10.43 20.76 21.76
CA SER A 134 -10.03 21.65 22.88
C SER A 134 -11.04 21.67 24.04
N GLN A 135 -12.32 21.40 23.75
CA GLN A 135 -13.37 21.32 24.77
C GLN A 135 -13.34 19.98 25.50
N PRO A 136 -13.20 19.95 26.84
CA PRO A 136 -13.01 18.71 27.60
C PRO A 136 -14.22 17.77 27.55
N GLU A 137 -15.44 18.31 27.56
CA GLU A 137 -16.67 17.50 27.45
C GLU A 137 -16.78 16.80 26.10
N MET A 138 -16.39 17.51 25.03
CA MET A 138 -16.36 16.96 23.68
C MET A 138 -15.29 15.89 23.55
N ALA A 139 -14.07 16.18 24.02
CA ALA A 139 -12.97 15.23 24.03
C ALA A 139 -13.33 13.95 24.79
N GLN A 140 -14.02 14.04 25.93
CA GLN A 140 -14.45 12.88 26.69
C GLN A 140 -15.50 12.04 25.94
N SER A 141 -16.40 12.67 25.20
CA SER A 141 -17.39 11.97 24.37
C SER A 141 -16.73 11.25 23.19
N VAL A 142 -15.80 11.93 22.50
CA VAL A 142 -14.99 11.36 21.42
C VAL A 142 -14.10 10.23 21.94
N ARG A 143 -13.53 10.35 23.13
CA ARG A 143 -12.75 9.29 23.78
C ARG A 143 -13.57 8.04 24.07
N ARG A 144 -14.84 8.19 24.44
CA ARG A 144 -15.74 7.02 24.60
C ARG A 144 -15.98 6.34 23.26
N ALA A 145 -16.26 7.11 22.21
CA ALA A 145 -16.50 6.60 20.86
C ALA A 145 -15.26 5.91 20.26
N LEU A 146 -14.06 6.49 20.43
CA LEU A 146 -12.80 5.96 19.90
C LEU A 146 -12.05 5.02 20.86
N SER A 147 -12.68 4.60 21.95
CA SER A 147 -12.05 3.74 22.96
C SER A 147 -11.60 2.38 22.40
N GLY A 148 -12.30 1.88 21.37
CA GLY A 148 -11.99 0.65 20.65
C GLY A 148 -11.11 0.82 19.42
N LEU A 149 -10.66 2.04 19.10
CA LEU A 149 -9.85 2.32 17.93
C LEU A 149 -8.47 1.66 18.06
N ARG A 150 -8.09 0.87 17.04
CA ARG A 150 -6.82 0.13 16.99
C ARG A 150 -5.84 0.73 16.00
N GLU A 151 -6.33 1.29 14.90
CA GLU A 151 -5.50 1.85 13.83
C GLU A 151 -5.87 3.31 13.56
N LEU A 152 -4.85 4.15 13.54
CA LEU A 152 -4.98 5.57 13.25
C LEU A 152 -3.94 5.96 12.20
N ASN A 153 -4.42 6.43 11.05
CA ASN A 153 -3.57 6.95 9.99
C ASN A 153 -3.66 8.48 9.96
N LEU A 154 -2.52 9.14 10.20
CA LEU A 154 -2.34 10.58 10.21
C LEU A 154 -1.35 11.03 9.12
N ALA A 155 -1.11 10.20 8.10
CA ALA A 155 -0.10 10.47 7.08
C ALA A 155 -0.37 11.77 6.31
N GLY A 156 0.69 12.49 5.94
CA GLY A 156 0.61 13.69 5.10
C GLY A 156 -0.07 14.90 5.75
N LEU A 157 -0.19 14.91 7.08
CA LEU A 157 -0.65 16.07 7.83
C LEU A 157 0.53 17.04 8.07
N ARG A 158 0.56 18.11 7.29
CA ARG A 158 1.60 19.14 7.31
C ARG A 158 1.49 20.07 8.51
N ASP A 159 0.25 20.35 8.93
CA ASP A 159 -0.06 21.26 10.04
C ASP A 159 -0.28 20.52 11.38
N LEU A 160 0.15 19.26 11.46
CA LEU A 160 0.08 18.51 12.72
C LEU A 160 1.03 19.15 13.74
N ALA A 161 0.52 19.40 14.94
CA ALA A 161 1.27 19.96 16.07
C ALA A 161 1.14 19.05 17.30
N ASP A 162 2.08 19.18 18.24
CA ASP A 162 2.10 18.37 19.47
C ASP A 162 0.78 18.43 20.25
N LEU A 163 0.18 19.62 20.37
CA LEU A 163 -1.09 19.80 21.08
C LEU A 163 -2.22 18.99 20.44
N SER A 164 -2.43 19.16 19.13
CA SER A 164 -3.51 18.48 18.39
C SER A 164 -3.29 16.97 18.35
N PHE A 165 -2.04 16.51 18.19
CA PHE A 165 -1.70 15.10 18.26
C PHE A 165 -2.02 14.52 19.65
N ASN A 166 -1.68 15.24 20.73
CA ASN A 166 -1.95 14.81 22.10
C ASN A 166 -3.46 14.77 22.41
N GLN A 167 -4.21 15.76 21.93
CA GLN A 167 -5.68 15.77 22.05
C GLN A 167 -6.32 14.55 21.39
N LEU A 168 -5.97 14.26 20.14
CA LEU A 168 -6.51 13.11 19.42
C LEU A 168 -6.02 11.77 19.99
N SER A 169 -4.74 11.66 20.30
CA SER A 169 -4.15 10.42 20.82
C SER A 169 -4.66 10.08 22.23
N SER A 170 -4.99 11.06 23.07
CA SER A 170 -5.63 10.83 24.37
C SER A 170 -7.01 10.18 24.25
N CYS A 171 -7.68 10.37 23.10
CA CYS A 171 -8.98 9.79 22.79
C CYS A 171 -8.90 8.34 22.29
N THR A 172 -7.70 7.82 22.00
CA THR A 172 -7.49 6.50 21.37
C THR A 172 -6.66 5.57 22.27
N PRO A 173 -7.13 5.19 23.48
CA PRO A 173 -6.34 4.46 24.47
C PRO A 173 -5.94 3.02 24.06
N SER A 174 -6.63 2.43 23.09
CA SER A 174 -6.42 1.05 22.63
C SER A 174 -5.61 0.98 21.32
N LEU A 175 -4.93 2.08 20.95
CA LEU A 175 -4.21 2.15 19.68
C LEU A 175 -3.06 1.14 19.63
N GLU A 176 -3.05 0.33 18.58
CA GLU A 176 -2.06 -0.71 18.28
C GLU A 176 -1.19 -0.34 17.06
N ARG A 177 -1.72 0.49 16.16
CA ARG A 177 -1.07 0.86 14.89
C ARG A 177 -1.21 2.36 14.63
N LEU A 178 -0.09 3.01 14.31
CA LEU A 178 -0.03 4.44 14.03
C LEU A 178 0.78 4.70 12.75
N SER A 179 0.23 5.47 11.82
CA SER A 179 1.00 6.04 10.70
C SER A 179 1.10 7.55 10.82
N LEU A 180 2.33 8.04 10.69
CA LEU A 180 2.72 9.45 10.61
C LEU A 180 3.53 9.69 9.33
N ALA A 181 3.35 8.86 8.31
CA ALA A 181 4.10 8.94 7.07
C ALA A 181 3.99 10.34 6.44
N TYR A 182 5.11 10.90 6.02
CA TYR A 182 5.22 12.22 5.39
C TYR A 182 4.68 13.38 6.23
N CYS A 183 4.52 13.21 7.54
CA CYS A 183 4.32 14.31 8.47
C CYS A 183 5.65 15.05 8.71
N HIS A 184 5.57 16.35 8.99
CA HIS A 184 6.73 17.14 9.34
C HIS A 184 7.07 16.92 10.82
N LEU A 185 8.17 16.19 11.08
CA LEU A 185 8.72 16.00 12.42
C LEU A 185 9.90 16.92 12.63
N THR A 186 9.92 17.61 13.76
CA THR A 186 11.09 18.39 14.19
C THR A 186 11.97 17.60 15.14
N PHE A 187 13.28 17.71 14.93
CA PHE A 187 14.31 17.00 15.67
C PHE A 187 15.16 18.01 16.44
N GLU A 188 14.66 18.47 17.59
CA GLU A 188 15.45 19.28 18.51
C GLU A 188 16.46 18.39 19.25
N LEU A 189 17.60 18.14 18.61
CA LEU A 189 18.78 17.57 19.25
C LEU A 189 19.54 18.70 19.94
N GLY A 190 19.16 19.02 21.19
CA GLY A 190 19.95 19.93 22.02
C GLY A 190 21.38 19.41 22.23
N PRO A 191 22.38 20.29 22.40
CA PRO A 191 23.77 19.88 22.58
C PRO A 191 23.96 19.12 23.91
N ALA A 192 24.95 18.23 23.91
CA ALA A 192 25.28 17.32 25.00
C ALA A 192 25.54 18.02 26.35
N GLN A 193 25.22 17.29 27.43
CA GLN A 193 25.54 17.51 28.85
C GLN A 193 24.64 18.48 29.65
N GLY A 194 23.87 17.87 30.57
CA GLY A 194 23.55 18.46 31.86
C GLY A 194 22.38 19.44 31.91
N SER A 195 21.32 19.02 32.61
CA SER A 195 20.17 19.84 33.03
C SER A 195 19.10 20.11 31.97
N ILE A 196 18.04 19.29 31.99
CA ILE A 196 16.81 19.52 31.23
C ILE A 196 15.92 20.44 32.07
N GLY A 197 15.94 21.74 31.77
CA GLY A 197 14.89 22.68 32.17
C GLY A 197 13.66 22.57 31.26
N PRO A 198 12.45 22.93 31.73
CA PRO A 198 11.21 22.77 30.97
C PRO A 198 10.83 24.05 30.20
N GLN A 199 11.69 24.57 29.31
CA GLN A 199 11.40 25.67 28.35
C GLN A 199 12.38 25.48 27.18
N ASP A 200 12.05 25.40 25.90
CA ASP A 200 10.90 25.81 25.10
C ASP A 200 10.64 24.75 24.03
N SER A 201 9.42 24.21 23.95
CA SER A 201 8.95 23.50 22.76
C SER A 201 7.79 24.33 22.24
N SER A 202 7.92 24.91 21.05
CA SER A 202 6.81 25.67 20.48
C SER A 202 5.62 24.71 20.27
N PRO A 203 4.44 24.94 20.89
CA PRO A 203 3.28 24.04 20.80
C PRO A 203 2.69 23.96 19.38
N SER A 204 3.27 24.70 18.44
CA SER A 204 2.85 24.87 17.06
C SER A 204 3.50 23.88 16.08
N GLN A 205 4.42 23.03 16.54
CA GLN A 205 5.09 22.02 15.69
C GLN A 205 4.95 20.62 16.28
N PHE A 206 5.05 19.59 15.44
CA PHE A 206 5.05 18.21 15.88
C PHE A 206 6.48 17.71 16.07
N SER A 207 6.86 17.43 17.32
CA SER A 207 8.22 17.12 17.70
C SER A 207 8.47 15.62 17.87
N PHE A 208 9.66 15.16 17.50
CA PHE A 208 10.06 13.78 17.76
C PHE A 208 10.05 13.44 19.27
N ARG A 209 10.33 14.42 20.14
CA ARG A 209 10.24 14.26 21.59
C ARG A 209 8.83 13.87 22.04
N ASN A 210 7.82 14.52 21.50
CA ASN A 210 6.42 14.22 21.81
C ASN A 210 6.00 12.85 21.27
N LEU A 211 6.40 12.52 20.03
CA LEU A 211 6.22 11.17 19.49
C LEU A 211 6.87 10.09 20.38
N LEU A 212 8.11 10.30 20.80
CA LEU A 212 8.83 9.34 21.65
C LEU A 212 8.15 9.17 23.02
N ARG A 213 7.57 10.24 23.57
CA ARG A 213 6.75 10.19 24.79
C ARG A 213 5.51 9.31 24.58
N PHE A 214 4.78 9.54 23.49
CA PHE A 214 3.60 8.76 23.13
C PHE A 214 3.94 7.27 22.96
N VAL A 215 5.04 6.94 22.28
CA VAL A 215 5.49 5.55 22.11
C VAL A 215 5.87 4.91 23.45
N LYS A 216 6.57 5.63 24.32
CA LYS A 216 6.93 5.14 25.67
C LYS A 216 5.70 4.81 26.51
N GLU A 217 4.69 5.67 26.50
CA GLU A 217 3.44 5.46 27.25
C GLU A 217 2.64 4.26 26.74
N ARG A 218 2.91 3.78 25.52
CA ARG A 218 2.16 2.72 24.83
C ARG A 218 3.02 1.56 24.35
N ALA A 219 4.23 1.44 24.88
CA ALA A 219 5.22 0.49 24.40
C ALA A 219 4.71 -0.97 24.38
N GLY A 220 3.92 -1.37 25.37
CA GLY A 220 3.33 -2.72 25.46
C GLY A 220 2.06 -2.95 24.63
N ARG A 221 1.60 -1.98 23.84
CA ARG A 221 0.40 -2.08 22.99
C ARG A 221 0.64 -1.72 21.54
N LEU A 222 1.61 -0.85 21.27
CA LEU A 222 1.91 -0.41 19.92
C LEU A 222 2.73 -1.49 19.19
N HIS A 223 2.15 -2.07 18.15
CA HIS A 223 2.75 -3.16 17.36
C HIS A 223 3.16 -2.70 15.97
N ALA A 224 2.53 -1.66 15.41
CA ALA A 224 2.90 -1.13 14.10
C ALA A 224 3.13 0.37 14.15
N LEU A 225 4.22 0.81 13.53
CA LEU A 225 4.56 2.21 13.42
C LEU A 225 5.07 2.52 12.01
N ASP A 226 4.54 3.58 11.41
CA ASP A 226 4.97 4.06 10.11
C ASP A 226 5.46 5.50 10.23
N LEU A 227 6.77 5.67 10.02
CA LEU A 227 7.50 6.94 10.03
C LEU A 227 8.10 7.23 8.66
N SER A 228 7.48 6.72 7.60
CA SER A 228 7.99 6.89 6.23
C SER A 228 8.11 8.37 5.88
N GLY A 229 9.22 8.79 5.29
CA GLY A 229 9.38 10.14 4.74
C GLY A 229 9.35 11.27 5.77
N THR A 230 9.49 10.98 7.07
CA THR A 230 9.51 12.01 8.12
C THR A 230 10.90 12.62 8.33
N GLY A 231 11.90 12.25 7.51
CA GLY A 231 13.28 12.71 7.68
C GLY A 231 13.96 12.19 8.96
N LEU A 232 13.61 10.98 9.40
CA LEU A 232 14.10 10.41 10.66
C LEU A 232 15.65 10.29 10.68
N PRO A 233 16.37 11.00 11.56
CA PRO A 233 17.81 10.87 11.68
C PRO A 233 18.22 9.57 12.40
N PRO A 234 19.46 9.09 12.22
CA PRO A 234 19.96 7.86 12.85
C PRO A 234 19.77 7.82 14.38
N GLU A 235 20.02 8.93 15.08
CA GLU A 235 19.91 9.05 16.53
C GLU A 235 18.46 8.88 17.01
N ALA A 236 17.50 9.42 16.24
CA ALA A 236 16.09 9.27 16.55
C ALA A 236 15.64 7.81 16.39
N LEU A 237 16.10 7.12 15.33
CA LEU A 237 15.80 5.70 15.16
C LEU A 237 16.40 4.85 16.29
N GLN A 238 17.62 5.17 16.74
CA GLN A 238 18.24 4.50 17.88
C GLN A 238 17.46 4.74 19.17
N ALA A 239 17.03 5.97 19.43
CA ALA A 239 16.22 6.32 20.59
C ALA A 239 14.87 5.58 20.60
N LEU A 240 14.23 5.44 19.43
CA LEU A 240 13.02 4.63 19.25
C LEU A 240 13.28 3.15 19.55
N GLY A 241 14.36 2.58 19.00
CA GLY A 241 14.73 1.19 19.23
C GLY A 241 15.01 0.86 20.70
N GLN A 242 15.51 1.84 21.47
CA GLN A 242 15.83 1.69 22.91
C GLN A 242 14.63 1.89 23.85
N VAL A 243 13.42 2.12 23.34
CA VAL A 243 12.23 2.26 24.19
C VAL A 243 11.96 0.94 24.91
N THR A 244 12.06 0.97 26.24
CA THR A 244 11.86 -0.20 27.09
C THR A 244 10.42 -0.72 26.97
N GLY A 245 10.28 -2.03 26.73
CA GLY A 245 8.99 -2.69 26.60
C GLY A 245 8.34 -2.56 25.22
N LEU A 246 8.93 -1.82 24.27
CA LEU A 246 8.43 -1.73 22.90
C LEU A 246 8.71 -3.04 22.16
N GLN A 247 7.68 -3.59 21.52
CA GLN A 247 7.76 -4.83 20.75
C GLN A 247 7.03 -4.66 19.41
N LEU A 248 7.63 -3.86 18.52
CA LEU A 248 7.07 -3.65 17.20
C LEU A 248 7.12 -4.95 16.39
N GLN A 249 5.99 -5.25 15.75
CA GLN A 249 5.84 -6.30 14.74
C GLN A 249 6.00 -5.73 13.33
N GLU A 250 5.65 -4.45 13.13
CA GLU A 250 5.72 -3.80 11.84
C GLU A 250 6.32 -2.40 11.96
N LEU A 251 7.28 -2.10 11.09
CA LEU A 251 7.92 -0.80 11.03
C LEU A 251 8.15 -0.38 9.58
N SER A 252 7.63 0.78 9.20
CA SER A 252 7.90 1.40 7.90
C SER A 252 8.75 2.64 8.06
N LEU A 253 9.89 2.65 7.36
CA LEU A 253 10.86 3.74 7.29
C LEU A 253 11.09 4.14 5.82
N HIS A 254 10.09 3.93 4.97
CA HIS A 254 10.18 4.22 3.55
C HIS A 254 10.63 5.68 3.32
N SER A 255 11.58 5.90 2.42
CA SER A 255 12.12 7.22 2.07
C SER A 255 12.76 8.00 3.24
N CYS A 256 13.19 7.32 4.32
CA CYS A 256 14.06 7.92 5.34
C CYS A 256 15.51 7.92 4.86
N ARG A 257 15.86 8.90 4.02
CA ARG A 257 17.11 8.94 3.23
C ARG A 257 18.39 8.99 4.05
N GLU A 258 18.34 9.56 5.26
CA GLU A 258 19.50 9.79 6.13
C GLU A 258 19.82 8.60 7.05
N LEU A 259 19.07 7.50 6.96
CA LEU A 259 19.30 6.34 7.83
C LEU A 259 20.63 5.66 7.55
N SER A 260 21.43 5.50 8.61
CA SER A 260 22.68 4.77 8.57
C SER A 260 22.50 3.27 8.82
N THR A 261 23.48 2.49 8.36
CA THR A 261 23.50 1.03 8.57
C THR A 261 23.59 0.68 10.06
N GLU A 262 24.30 1.48 10.85
CA GLU A 262 24.48 1.32 12.29
C GLU A 262 23.18 1.53 13.07
N ALA A 263 22.37 2.50 12.65
CA ALA A 263 21.05 2.75 13.24
C ALA A 263 20.10 1.59 12.96
N VAL A 264 20.04 1.10 11.72
CA VAL A 264 19.28 -0.12 11.36
C VAL A 264 19.79 -1.33 12.15
N ALA A 265 21.10 -1.50 12.28
CA ALA A 265 21.65 -2.60 13.06
C ALA A 265 21.28 -2.54 14.54
N THR A 266 21.22 -1.33 15.11
CA THR A 266 20.78 -1.12 16.49
C THR A 266 19.30 -1.45 16.65
N LEU A 267 18.46 -0.96 15.74
CA LEU A 267 17.04 -1.31 15.68
C LEU A 267 16.85 -2.84 15.62
N CYS A 268 17.53 -3.54 14.71
CA CYS A 268 17.41 -4.99 14.57
C CYS A 268 17.83 -5.77 15.82
N ARG A 269 18.78 -5.24 16.62
CA ARG A 269 19.16 -5.86 17.90
C ARG A 269 18.12 -5.64 19.00
N GLN A 270 17.48 -4.47 19.02
CA GLN A 270 16.56 -4.08 20.08
C GLN A 270 15.10 -4.49 19.80
N GLN A 271 14.73 -4.68 18.54
CA GLN A 271 13.37 -5.04 18.12
C GLN A 271 13.36 -6.39 17.34
N PRO A 272 13.78 -7.51 17.95
CA PRO A 272 13.87 -8.81 17.28
C PRO A 272 12.50 -9.39 16.88
N GLY A 273 11.41 -8.87 17.44
CA GLY A 273 10.03 -9.28 17.15
C GLY A 273 9.46 -8.76 15.83
N LEU A 274 10.19 -7.93 15.09
CA LEU A 274 9.73 -7.41 13.80
C LEU A 274 9.48 -8.53 12.79
N THR A 275 8.27 -8.54 12.25
CA THR A 275 7.82 -9.46 11.19
C THR A 275 7.68 -8.76 9.83
N SER A 276 7.51 -7.43 9.84
CA SER A 276 7.45 -6.59 8.64
C SER A 276 8.37 -5.38 8.78
N LEU A 277 9.24 -5.17 7.80
CA LEU A 277 10.15 -4.03 7.77
C LEU A 277 10.23 -3.44 6.35
N ASP A 278 9.98 -2.14 6.24
CA ASP A 278 10.17 -1.37 5.00
C ASP A 278 11.31 -0.36 5.15
N LEU A 279 12.37 -0.56 4.38
CA LEU A 279 13.53 0.32 4.27
C LEU A 279 13.65 0.94 2.87
N SER A 280 12.61 0.84 2.04
CA SER A 280 12.69 1.26 0.65
C SER A 280 13.00 2.75 0.54
N GLY A 281 13.86 3.16 -0.38
CA GLY A 281 14.23 4.57 -0.59
C GLY A 281 15.18 5.15 0.45
N CYS A 282 15.72 4.35 1.38
CA CYS A 282 16.79 4.77 2.29
C CYS A 282 18.14 4.75 1.56
N SER A 283 18.47 5.82 0.83
CA SER A 283 19.58 5.87 -0.14
C SER A 283 20.97 5.60 0.42
N GLU A 284 21.19 5.81 1.72
CA GLU A 284 22.48 5.60 2.38
C GLU A 284 22.71 4.15 2.85
N LEU A 285 21.68 3.29 2.81
CA LEU A 285 21.83 1.89 3.23
C LEU A 285 22.65 1.07 2.24
N THR A 286 23.57 0.27 2.77
CA THR A 286 24.45 -0.64 2.03
C THR A 286 24.20 -2.09 2.44
N ASP A 287 24.98 -3.02 1.91
CA ASP A 287 24.91 -4.47 2.22
C ASP A 287 24.99 -4.79 3.72
N GLY A 288 25.66 -3.94 4.51
CA GLY A 288 25.74 -4.09 5.97
C GLY A 288 24.38 -4.01 6.66
N ALA A 289 23.44 -3.22 6.11
CA ALA A 289 22.09 -3.12 6.65
C ALA A 289 21.34 -4.46 6.47
N LEU A 290 21.48 -5.09 5.31
CA LEU A 290 20.87 -6.39 5.04
C LEU A 290 21.48 -7.50 5.89
N LEU A 291 22.80 -7.44 6.13
CA LEU A 291 23.47 -8.32 7.08
C LEU A 291 22.92 -8.15 8.50
N ALA A 292 22.70 -6.92 8.94
CA ALA A 292 22.14 -6.66 10.27
C ALA A 292 20.69 -7.15 10.41
N VAL A 293 19.86 -6.92 9.39
CA VAL A 293 18.49 -7.45 9.30
C VAL A 293 18.50 -8.97 9.40
N SER A 294 19.35 -9.65 8.60
CA SER A 294 19.43 -11.12 8.61
C SER A 294 19.81 -11.72 9.96
N ARG A 295 20.65 -11.02 10.73
CA ARG A 295 21.15 -11.50 12.04
C ARG A 295 20.17 -11.23 13.18
N GLY A 296 19.50 -10.07 13.15
CA GLY A 296 18.62 -9.62 14.23
C GLY A 296 17.17 -10.09 14.08
N LEU A 297 16.64 -10.15 12.85
CA LEU A 297 15.20 -10.32 12.59
C LEU A 297 14.88 -11.71 12.01
N ARG A 298 15.08 -12.77 12.80
CA ARG A 298 14.95 -14.16 12.30
C ARG A 298 13.53 -14.59 11.95
N HIS A 299 12.54 -13.92 12.50
CA HIS A 299 11.11 -14.18 12.25
C HIS A 299 10.51 -13.22 11.20
N LEU A 300 11.36 -12.50 10.45
CA LEU A 300 10.91 -11.56 9.45
C LEU A 300 10.19 -12.28 8.30
N ARG A 301 9.01 -11.80 7.95
CA ARG A 301 8.12 -12.35 6.90
C ARG A 301 8.01 -11.43 5.71
N CYS A 302 8.03 -10.12 5.94
CA CYS A 302 7.91 -9.10 4.92
C CYS A 302 9.12 -8.16 4.99
N LEU A 303 9.87 -8.08 3.89
CA LEU A 303 11.01 -7.17 3.77
C LEU A 303 10.91 -6.37 2.47
N SER A 304 10.95 -5.05 2.61
CA SER A 304 11.01 -4.13 1.47
C SER A 304 12.31 -3.34 1.48
N LEU A 305 13.02 -3.44 0.36
CA LEU A 305 14.34 -2.87 0.09
C LEU A 305 14.33 -2.10 -1.23
N GLY A 306 13.17 -1.66 -1.71
CA GLY A 306 13.06 -1.03 -3.02
C GLY A 306 13.86 0.28 -3.07
N LYS A 307 14.37 0.66 -4.25
CA LYS A 307 15.11 1.93 -4.46
C LYS A 307 16.38 2.06 -3.61
N LEU A 308 16.96 0.97 -3.12
CA LEU A 308 18.26 0.98 -2.42
C LEU A 308 19.42 0.94 -3.42
N ARG A 309 19.89 2.14 -3.80
CA ARG A 309 20.87 2.33 -4.89
C ARG A 309 22.28 1.78 -4.58
N ARG A 310 22.61 1.55 -3.30
CA ARG A 310 23.92 1.04 -2.86
C ARG A 310 23.90 -0.43 -2.44
N LEU A 311 22.75 -1.10 -2.53
CA LEU A 311 22.62 -2.51 -2.22
C LEU A 311 23.11 -3.35 -3.40
N THR A 312 23.99 -4.31 -3.14
CA THR A 312 24.55 -5.20 -4.16
C THR A 312 24.17 -6.66 -3.93
N ASP A 313 24.53 -7.52 -4.87
CA ASP A 313 24.39 -8.96 -4.71
C ASP A 313 25.16 -9.52 -3.48
N ALA A 314 26.25 -8.88 -3.04
CA ALA A 314 26.99 -9.33 -1.85
C ALA A 314 26.13 -9.24 -0.58
N GLY A 315 25.30 -8.20 -0.46
CA GLY A 315 24.31 -8.08 0.61
C GLY A 315 23.23 -9.17 0.53
N CYS A 316 22.81 -9.54 -0.69
CA CYS A 316 21.76 -10.54 -0.90
C CYS A 316 22.13 -11.93 -0.34
N ALA A 317 23.42 -12.24 -0.22
CA ALA A 317 23.87 -13.48 0.42
C ALA A 317 23.39 -13.61 1.88
N ALA A 318 23.18 -12.49 2.58
CA ALA A 318 22.68 -12.46 3.95
C ALA A 318 21.22 -12.91 4.08
N LEU A 319 20.41 -12.78 3.01
CA LEU A 319 18.99 -13.17 3.02
C LEU A 319 18.79 -14.66 3.28
N GLY A 320 19.80 -15.50 3.02
CA GLY A 320 19.75 -16.93 3.33
C GLY A 320 19.56 -17.26 4.83
N GLY A 321 19.74 -16.29 5.73
CA GLY A 321 19.44 -16.42 7.17
C GLY A 321 17.97 -16.18 7.54
N LEU A 322 17.15 -15.63 6.62
CA LEU A 322 15.75 -15.29 6.88
C LEU A 322 14.82 -16.42 6.44
N HIS A 323 14.72 -17.46 7.26
CA HIS A 323 13.99 -18.69 6.91
C HIS A 323 12.46 -18.56 6.88
N GLU A 324 11.90 -17.54 7.55
CA GLU A 324 10.46 -17.26 7.56
C GLU A 324 10.04 -16.23 6.51
N LEU A 325 10.97 -15.73 5.68
CA LEU A 325 10.67 -14.69 4.70
C LEU A 325 9.69 -15.19 3.65
N GLN A 326 8.58 -14.47 3.51
CA GLN A 326 7.48 -14.77 2.59
C GLN A 326 7.40 -13.74 1.46
N ASN A 327 7.63 -12.47 1.77
CA ASN A 327 7.50 -11.36 0.84
C ASN A 327 8.79 -10.56 0.79
N LEU A 328 9.39 -10.45 -0.39
CA LEU A 328 10.59 -9.67 -0.63
C LEU A 328 10.39 -8.72 -1.79
N ASN A 329 10.56 -7.42 -1.53
CA ASN A 329 10.58 -6.40 -2.57
C ASN A 329 11.96 -5.77 -2.69
N MET A 330 12.58 -5.88 -3.86
CA MET A 330 13.87 -5.25 -4.19
C MET A 330 13.78 -4.44 -5.49
N ALA A 331 12.58 -3.94 -5.81
CA ALA A 331 12.37 -3.14 -7.01
C ALA A 331 13.29 -1.91 -7.03
N GLU A 332 13.79 -1.54 -8.21
CA GLU A 332 14.69 -0.39 -8.42
C GLU A 332 16.03 -0.49 -7.68
N CYS A 333 16.45 -1.70 -7.27
CA CYS A 333 17.82 -1.97 -6.83
C CYS A 333 18.71 -2.23 -8.04
N CYS A 334 19.29 -1.16 -8.59
CA CYS A 334 20.03 -1.21 -9.87
C CYS A 334 21.34 -2.01 -9.84
N LEU A 335 21.94 -2.24 -8.66
CA LEU A 335 23.18 -3.01 -8.50
C LEU A 335 22.95 -4.49 -8.13
N VAL A 336 21.70 -4.94 -8.08
CA VAL A 336 21.33 -6.33 -7.78
C VAL A 336 21.04 -7.05 -9.09
N SER A 337 21.83 -8.09 -9.41
CA SER A 337 21.63 -8.96 -10.58
C SER A 337 20.80 -10.20 -10.28
N GLY A 338 20.54 -10.47 -9.00
CA GLY A 338 19.72 -11.59 -8.53
C GLY A 338 20.45 -12.93 -8.46
N LYS A 339 21.74 -13.00 -8.84
CA LYS A 339 22.53 -14.24 -8.80
C LYS A 339 22.72 -14.75 -7.36
N GLU A 340 23.23 -13.90 -6.48
CA GLU A 340 23.46 -14.24 -5.08
C GLU A 340 22.14 -14.40 -4.34
N LEU A 341 21.08 -13.68 -4.75
CA LEU A 341 19.72 -13.87 -4.27
C LEU A 341 19.19 -15.29 -4.57
N ALA A 342 19.33 -15.74 -5.82
CA ALA A 342 18.93 -17.08 -6.24
C ALA A 342 19.75 -18.15 -5.51
N GLN A 343 21.06 -17.93 -5.26
CA GLN A 343 21.87 -18.84 -4.47
C GLN A 343 21.46 -18.87 -2.99
N ALA A 344 21.20 -17.72 -2.39
CA ALA A 344 20.89 -17.60 -0.97
C ALA A 344 19.51 -18.18 -0.62
N LEU A 345 18.51 -17.92 -1.46
CA LEU A 345 17.11 -18.28 -1.22
C LEU A 345 16.62 -19.49 -2.03
N GLY A 346 17.30 -19.86 -3.12
CA GLY A 346 16.92 -20.96 -4.03
C GLY A 346 17.74 -22.25 -3.88
N SER A 347 18.77 -22.26 -3.02
CA SER A 347 19.65 -23.42 -2.82
C SER A 347 18.91 -24.73 -2.52
N MET A 348 19.10 -25.73 -3.38
CA MET A 348 18.65 -27.13 -3.21
C MET A 348 19.31 -27.84 -2.01
N HIS A 349 20.39 -27.29 -1.46
CA HIS A 349 21.15 -27.86 -0.34
C HIS A 349 20.71 -27.30 1.02
N ARG A 350 19.77 -26.35 1.05
CA ARG A 350 19.16 -25.81 2.27
C ARG A 350 17.67 -26.07 2.28
N ALA A 351 17.03 -25.93 3.44
CA ALA A 351 15.58 -25.96 3.54
C ALA A 351 14.98 -24.97 2.53
N PRO A 352 13.96 -25.37 1.74
CA PRO A 352 13.39 -24.52 0.70
C PRO A 352 12.86 -23.23 1.32
N SER A 353 13.12 -22.09 0.67
CA SER A 353 12.59 -20.81 1.11
C SER A 353 11.06 -20.83 1.15
N ARG A 354 10.48 -20.16 2.15
CA ARG A 354 9.04 -19.94 2.26
C ARG A 354 8.57 -18.75 1.43
N LEU A 355 9.38 -18.32 0.47
CA LEU A 355 9.15 -17.12 -0.31
C LEU A 355 7.94 -17.33 -1.21
N VAL A 356 6.90 -16.54 -0.98
CA VAL A 356 5.63 -16.54 -1.71
C VAL A 356 5.63 -15.45 -2.77
N SER A 357 6.19 -14.28 -2.45
CA SER A 357 6.19 -13.10 -3.30
C SER A 357 7.58 -12.47 -3.44
N LEU A 358 7.98 -12.22 -4.69
CA LEU A 358 9.24 -11.57 -5.04
C LEU A 358 8.99 -10.46 -6.08
N SER A 359 9.53 -9.28 -5.81
CA SER A 359 9.57 -8.18 -6.80
C SER A 359 11.01 -7.76 -7.07
N LEU A 360 11.40 -7.83 -8.34
CA LEU A 360 12.69 -7.37 -8.89
C LEU A 360 12.47 -6.34 -10.01
N ALA A 361 11.34 -5.63 -10.00
CA ALA A 361 11.03 -4.65 -11.03
C ALA A 361 12.13 -3.60 -11.14
N PHE A 362 12.48 -3.12 -12.34
CA PHE A 362 13.58 -2.15 -12.57
C PHE A 362 14.99 -2.58 -12.09
N CYS A 363 15.25 -3.87 -11.86
CA CYS A 363 16.63 -4.35 -11.69
C CYS A 363 17.38 -4.37 -13.03
N SER A 364 18.72 -4.39 -12.97
CA SER A 364 19.57 -4.25 -14.16
C SER A 364 19.78 -5.56 -14.93
N SER A 365 19.69 -6.70 -14.24
CA SER A 365 19.87 -8.02 -14.84
C SER A 365 19.10 -9.05 -14.03
N LEU A 366 18.62 -10.09 -14.71
CA LEU A 366 18.01 -11.25 -14.08
C LEU A 366 18.78 -12.49 -14.50
N LYS A 367 19.50 -13.09 -13.56
CA LYS A 367 20.09 -14.42 -13.71
C LYS A 367 19.17 -15.46 -13.08
N VAL A 368 19.27 -16.70 -13.58
CA VAL A 368 18.40 -17.85 -13.30
C VAL A 368 17.82 -17.83 -11.88
N LEU A 369 16.53 -17.52 -11.76
CA LEU A 369 15.79 -17.63 -10.51
C LEU A 369 15.36 -19.08 -10.30
N GLN A 370 15.53 -19.62 -9.10
CA GLN A 370 15.07 -20.97 -8.75
C GLN A 370 14.23 -20.88 -7.48
N PHE A 371 12.93 -20.65 -7.64
CA PHE A 371 11.98 -20.52 -6.53
C PHE A 371 10.75 -21.40 -6.81
N PRO A 372 10.81 -22.71 -6.53
CA PRO A 372 9.77 -23.65 -6.93
C PRO A 372 8.43 -23.42 -6.22
N GLN A 373 8.45 -22.77 -5.06
CA GLN A 373 7.25 -22.45 -4.25
C GLN A 373 6.73 -21.02 -4.46
N LEU A 374 7.40 -20.23 -5.30
CA LEU A 374 7.02 -18.84 -5.54
C LEU A 374 5.67 -18.80 -6.25
N ARG A 375 4.77 -17.97 -5.73
CA ARG A 375 3.41 -17.78 -6.28
C ARG A 375 3.26 -16.44 -6.97
N GLN A 376 4.01 -15.43 -6.55
CA GLN A 376 3.91 -14.07 -7.07
C GLN A 376 5.27 -13.56 -7.47
N LEU A 377 5.37 -13.10 -8.71
CA LEU A 377 6.62 -12.58 -9.25
C LEU A 377 6.36 -11.32 -10.07
N SER A 378 7.05 -10.24 -9.73
CA SER A 378 7.11 -9.03 -10.54
C SER A 378 8.51 -8.82 -11.11
N LEU A 379 8.60 -8.83 -12.43
CA LEU A 379 9.79 -8.56 -13.24
C LEU A 379 9.54 -7.40 -14.19
N SER A 380 8.61 -6.51 -13.83
CA SER A 380 8.22 -5.38 -14.68
C SER A 380 9.39 -4.40 -14.86
N LEU A 381 9.44 -3.74 -16.01
CA LEU A 381 10.43 -2.71 -16.32
C LEU A 381 11.88 -3.23 -16.23
N LEU A 382 12.09 -4.52 -16.55
CA LEU A 382 13.42 -5.08 -16.74
C LEU A 382 13.86 -4.90 -18.20
N PRO A 383 14.77 -3.95 -18.51
CA PRO A 383 15.17 -3.66 -19.88
C PRO A 383 15.92 -4.82 -20.55
N ALA A 384 16.53 -5.71 -19.75
CA ALA A 384 17.32 -6.84 -20.23
C ALA A 384 16.57 -8.19 -20.16
N LEU A 385 15.27 -8.21 -19.88
CA LEU A 385 14.50 -9.44 -19.85
C LEU A 385 14.18 -9.91 -21.28
N THR A 386 14.86 -10.96 -21.72
CA THR A 386 14.67 -11.61 -23.03
C THR A 386 13.85 -12.89 -22.90
N ASP A 387 13.43 -13.45 -24.04
CA ASP A 387 12.77 -14.76 -24.13
C ASP A 387 13.52 -15.86 -23.37
N MET A 388 14.86 -15.89 -23.48
CA MET A 388 15.69 -16.85 -22.74
C MET A 388 15.60 -16.65 -21.23
N GLY A 389 15.52 -15.40 -20.78
CA GLY A 389 15.29 -15.06 -19.38
C GLY A 389 13.91 -15.52 -18.91
N LEU A 390 12.87 -15.29 -19.71
CA LEU A 390 11.50 -15.72 -19.41
C LEU A 390 11.38 -17.25 -19.31
N VAL A 391 11.99 -17.99 -20.24
CA VAL A 391 12.04 -19.45 -20.21
C VAL A 391 12.81 -19.97 -18.99
N ALA A 392 13.89 -19.28 -18.58
CA ALA A 392 14.60 -19.63 -17.35
C ALA A 392 13.71 -19.42 -16.11
N VAL A 393 12.92 -18.34 -16.06
CA VAL A 393 11.93 -18.11 -14.99
C VAL A 393 10.84 -19.18 -15.00
N ALA A 394 10.35 -19.58 -16.18
CA ALA A 394 9.36 -20.64 -16.33
C ALA A 394 9.85 -21.98 -15.73
N ARG A 395 11.12 -22.34 -16.00
CA ARG A 395 11.75 -23.54 -15.44
C ARG A 395 11.99 -23.45 -13.93
N GLY A 396 12.33 -22.28 -13.42
CA GLY A 396 12.69 -22.07 -12.02
C GLY A 396 11.52 -21.79 -11.07
N CYS A 397 10.42 -21.27 -11.59
CA CYS A 397 9.24 -20.84 -10.84
C CYS A 397 7.93 -21.43 -11.43
N PRO A 398 7.72 -22.75 -11.39
CA PRO A 398 6.54 -23.40 -11.99
C PRO A 398 5.23 -23.16 -11.21
N SER A 399 5.30 -22.75 -9.95
CA SER A 399 4.11 -22.59 -9.07
C SER A 399 3.46 -21.20 -9.14
N LEU A 400 3.81 -20.38 -10.14
CA LEU A 400 3.31 -19.01 -10.22
C LEU A 400 1.79 -18.94 -10.42
N GLU A 401 1.16 -18.10 -9.60
CA GLU A 401 -0.26 -17.72 -9.64
C GLU A 401 -0.42 -16.27 -10.11
N ARG A 402 0.59 -15.41 -9.89
CA ARG A 402 0.60 -14.00 -10.34
C ARG A 402 1.93 -13.65 -10.97
N LEU A 403 1.89 -13.09 -12.17
CA LEU A 403 3.08 -12.68 -12.93
C LEU A 403 2.88 -11.29 -13.51
N ALA A 404 3.82 -10.38 -13.23
CA ALA A 404 3.84 -9.03 -13.79
C ALA A 404 5.12 -8.79 -14.60
N LEU A 405 4.94 -8.53 -15.89
CA LEU A 405 5.99 -8.32 -16.90
C LEU A 405 5.78 -7.01 -17.66
N SER A 406 5.16 -6.00 -17.03
CA SER A 406 4.84 -4.77 -17.74
C SER A 406 6.10 -4.06 -18.24
N HIS A 407 6.01 -3.43 -19.42
CA HIS A 407 7.13 -2.76 -20.10
C HIS A 407 8.35 -3.66 -20.37
N CYS A 408 8.19 -4.98 -20.45
CA CYS A 408 9.24 -5.89 -20.92
C CYS A 408 9.23 -5.96 -22.44
N THR A 409 9.86 -4.97 -23.09
CA THR A 409 9.80 -4.76 -24.55
C THR A 409 10.59 -5.75 -25.40
N CYS A 410 11.40 -6.61 -24.79
CA CYS A 410 12.20 -7.63 -25.48
C CYS A 410 11.59 -9.04 -25.44
N LEU A 411 10.34 -9.17 -24.98
CA LEU A 411 9.60 -10.43 -24.99
C LEU A 411 8.82 -10.61 -26.29
N SER A 412 8.97 -11.77 -26.92
CA SER A 412 8.25 -12.14 -28.14
C SER A 412 7.13 -13.16 -27.87
N ASP A 413 6.22 -13.32 -28.84
CA ASP A 413 5.18 -14.35 -28.79
C ASP A 413 5.78 -15.76 -28.66
N GLU A 414 6.92 -16.03 -29.32
CA GLU A 414 7.61 -17.32 -29.27
C GLU A 414 8.21 -17.58 -27.88
N GLY A 415 8.88 -16.58 -27.30
CA GLY A 415 9.40 -16.68 -25.93
C GLY A 415 8.29 -16.92 -24.90
N TRP A 416 7.15 -16.24 -25.07
CA TRP A 416 5.98 -16.47 -24.25
C TRP A 416 5.43 -17.90 -24.43
N ALA A 417 5.29 -18.39 -25.67
CA ALA A 417 4.80 -19.74 -25.94
C ALA A 417 5.66 -20.84 -25.30
N GLN A 418 6.98 -20.67 -25.33
CA GLN A 418 7.90 -21.60 -24.67
C GLN A 418 7.76 -21.57 -23.14
N ALA A 419 7.52 -20.39 -22.56
CA ALA A 419 7.44 -20.20 -21.11
C ALA A 419 6.07 -20.58 -20.52
N ALA A 420 4.97 -20.19 -21.17
CA ALA A 420 3.61 -20.23 -20.63
C ALA A 420 3.17 -21.62 -20.17
N SER A 421 3.62 -22.67 -20.86
CA SER A 421 3.35 -24.08 -20.53
C SER A 421 3.76 -24.47 -19.10
N SER A 422 4.68 -23.72 -18.48
CA SER A 422 5.16 -23.98 -17.13
C SER A 422 4.29 -23.36 -16.02
N TRP A 423 3.26 -22.56 -16.35
CA TRP A 423 2.42 -21.86 -15.38
C TRP A 423 0.92 -22.22 -15.45
N PRO A 424 0.55 -23.49 -15.23
CA PRO A 424 -0.85 -23.93 -15.32
C PRO A 424 -1.76 -23.34 -14.23
N ARG A 425 -1.18 -22.77 -13.17
CA ARG A 425 -1.89 -22.16 -12.03
C ARG A 425 -2.01 -20.63 -12.13
N LEU A 426 -1.59 -20.04 -13.25
CA LEU A 426 -1.59 -18.60 -13.40
C LEU A 426 -3.02 -18.05 -13.37
N GLN A 427 -3.26 -17.11 -12.45
CA GLN A 427 -4.56 -16.46 -12.22
C GLN A 427 -4.52 -14.97 -12.58
N HIS A 428 -3.37 -14.31 -12.38
CA HIS A 428 -3.19 -12.89 -12.67
C HIS A 428 -1.96 -12.69 -13.55
N LEU A 429 -2.15 -12.03 -14.68
CA LEU A 429 -1.09 -11.76 -15.64
C LEU A 429 -1.12 -10.30 -16.08
N ASN A 430 0.00 -9.59 -15.92
CA ASN A 430 0.19 -8.26 -16.47
C ASN A 430 1.29 -8.29 -17.55
N LEU A 431 0.89 -8.01 -18.78
CA LEU A 431 1.72 -7.87 -19.98
C LEU A 431 1.64 -6.45 -20.57
N SER A 432 1.12 -5.48 -19.83
CA SER A 432 0.94 -4.11 -20.33
C SER A 432 2.23 -3.51 -20.88
N SER A 433 2.11 -2.69 -21.93
CA SER A 433 3.24 -2.03 -22.59
C SER A 433 4.33 -2.98 -23.11
N CYS A 434 4.02 -4.26 -23.38
CA CYS A 434 4.92 -5.17 -24.07
C CYS A 434 4.72 -5.06 -25.59
N SER A 435 5.49 -4.17 -26.22
CA SER A 435 5.27 -3.74 -27.61
C SER A 435 5.48 -4.83 -28.67
N GLN A 436 6.23 -5.89 -28.36
CA GLN A 436 6.51 -7.00 -29.27
C GLN A 436 5.50 -8.14 -29.19
N LEU A 437 4.56 -8.12 -28.23
CA LEU A 437 3.53 -9.15 -28.11
C LEU A 437 2.35 -8.85 -29.03
N THR A 438 1.83 -9.90 -29.66
CA THR A 438 0.71 -9.82 -30.60
C THR A 438 -0.48 -10.67 -30.16
N GLU A 439 -1.49 -10.79 -31.01
CA GLU A 439 -2.63 -11.68 -30.77
C GLU A 439 -2.24 -13.16 -30.60
N GLN A 440 -1.07 -13.58 -31.10
CA GLN A 440 -0.56 -14.94 -30.90
C GLN A 440 -0.31 -15.26 -29.42
N THR A 441 0.14 -14.26 -28.64
CA THR A 441 0.27 -14.40 -27.19
C THR A 441 -1.09 -14.69 -26.53
N LEU A 442 -2.16 -14.00 -26.96
CA LEU A 442 -3.51 -14.26 -26.43
C LEU A 442 -4.00 -15.67 -26.76
N ASP A 443 -3.78 -16.14 -27.99
CA ASP A 443 -4.14 -17.51 -28.39
C ASP A 443 -3.42 -18.56 -27.54
N THR A 444 -2.12 -18.35 -27.29
CA THR A 444 -1.29 -19.21 -26.44
C THR A 444 -1.80 -19.22 -25.00
N ILE A 445 -2.08 -18.05 -24.42
CA ILE A 445 -2.68 -17.93 -23.07
C ILE A 445 -4.02 -18.68 -23.03
N GLY A 446 -4.84 -18.52 -24.07
CA GLY A 446 -6.13 -19.18 -24.25
C GLY A 446 -6.01 -20.70 -24.16
N GLN A 447 -4.94 -21.27 -24.73
CA GLN A 447 -4.68 -22.70 -24.75
C GLN A 447 -4.13 -23.24 -23.43
N VAL A 448 -3.24 -22.49 -22.77
CA VAL A 448 -2.44 -23.00 -21.64
C VAL A 448 -2.97 -22.56 -20.27
N CYS A 449 -3.29 -21.29 -20.09
CA CYS A 449 -3.54 -20.67 -18.78
C CYS A 449 -5.02 -20.77 -18.38
N LYS A 450 -5.53 -21.98 -18.16
CA LYS A 450 -6.98 -22.21 -17.91
C LYS A 450 -7.52 -21.62 -16.62
N GLN A 451 -6.67 -21.28 -15.66
CA GLN A 451 -7.06 -20.68 -14.37
C GLN A 451 -7.03 -19.15 -14.36
N LEU A 452 -6.76 -18.51 -15.50
CA LEU A 452 -6.62 -17.07 -15.58
C LEU A 452 -7.94 -16.37 -15.20
N ARG A 453 -7.83 -15.35 -14.34
CA ARG A 453 -8.95 -14.52 -13.87
C ARG A 453 -8.78 -13.05 -14.24
N VAL A 454 -7.54 -12.57 -14.26
CA VAL A 454 -7.21 -11.17 -14.55
C VAL A 454 -6.09 -11.11 -15.58
N LEU A 455 -6.31 -10.36 -16.65
CA LEU A 455 -5.34 -10.10 -17.69
C LEU A 455 -5.22 -8.60 -17.93
N ASP A 456 -4.00 -8.08 -17.95
CA ASP A 456 -3.71 -6.72 -18.40
C ASP A 456 -2.80 -6.77 -19.64
N VAL A 457 -3.33 -6.27 -20.76
CA VAL A 457 -2.64 -6.11 -22.05
C VAL A 457 -2.73 -4.66 -22.53
N ALA A 458 -3.00 -3.71 -21.63
CA ALA A 458 -3.08 -2.30 -21.99
C ALA A 458 -1.79 -1.82 -22.68
N MET A 459 -1.91 -0.88 -23.61
CA MET A 459 -0.79 -0.29 -24.37
C MET A 459 0.06 -1.31 -25.16
N CYS A 460 -0.44 -2.53 -25.40
CA CYS A 460 0.19 -3.45 -26.34
C CYS A 460 -0.22 -3.10 -27.77
N SER A 461 0.70 -2.55 -28.55
CA SER A 461 0.44 -2.11 -29.94
C SER A 461 0.14 -3.26 -30.89
N GLY A 462 0.70 -4.45 -30.65
CA GLY A 462 0.50 -5.65 -31.48
C GLY A 462 -0.80 -6.42 -31.20
N ILE A 463 -1.54 -6.07 -30.15
CA ILE A 463 -2.80 -6.72 -29.78
C ILE A 463 -3.94 -5.81 -30.20
N ASN A 464 -4.92 -6.31 -30.97
CA ASN A 464 -6.10 -5.53 -31.35
C ASN A 464 -7.32 -5.89 -30.47
N MET A 465 -8.34 -5.01 -30.45
CA MET A 465 -9.56 -5.26 -29.67
C MET A 465 -10.37 -6.47 -30.16
N ALA A 466 -10.25 -6.86 -31.43
CA ALA A 466 -10.95 -8.03 -31.95
C ALA A 466 -10.38 -9.33 -31.35
N ALA A 467 -9.05 -9.43 -31.21
CA ALA A 467 -8.37 -10.52 -30.53
C ALA A 467 -8.74 -10.59 -29.06
N VAL A 468 -8.82 -9.45 -28.36
CA VAL A 468 -9.27 -9.39 -26.96
C VAL A 468 -10.70 -9.94 -26.81
N ARG A 469 -11.61 -9.57 -27.72
CA ARG A 469 -12.99 -10.10 -27.72
C ARG A 469 -13.04 -11.59 -28.00
N ARG A 470 -12.25 -12.09 -28.95
CA ARG A 470 -12.12 -13.53 -29.24
C ARG A 470 -11.62 -14.28 -28.00
N PHE A 471 -10.60 -13.76 -27.34
CA PHE A 471 -10.03 -14.33 -26.12
C PHE A 471 -11.06 -14.38 -24.98
N GLN A 472 -11.79 -13.29 -24.71
CA GLN A 472 -12.83 -13.24 -23.68
C GLN A 472 -13.95 -14.28 -23.95
N ALA A 473 -14.31 -14.49 -25.22
CA ALA A 473 -15.30 -15.49 -25.60
C ALA A 473 -14.79 -16.93 -25.38
N GLN A 474 -13.49 -17.17 -25.53
CA GLN A 474 -12.87 -18.48 -25.30
C GLN A 474 -12.67 -18.82 -23.81
N LEU A 475 -12.45 -17.81 -22.96
CA LEU A 475 -12.21 -17.98 -21.52
C LEU A 475 -13.19 -17.13 -20.68
N PRO A 476 -14.46 -17.55 -20.56
CA PRO A 476 -15.48 -16.79 -19.81
C PRO A 476 -15.17 -16.65 -18.30
N GLN A 477 -14.25 -17.46 -17.76
CA GLN A 477 -13.78 -17.35 -16.38
C GLN A 477 -12.88 -16.14 -16.12
N VAL A 478 -12.38 -15.47 -17.17
CA VAL A 478 -11.58 -14.24 -17.02
C VAL A 478 -12.52 -13.11 -16.64
N THR A 479 -12.47 -12.75 -15.36
CA THR A 479 -13.34 -11.73 -14.75
C THR A 479 -12.96 -10.30 -15.10
N CYS A 480 -11.70 -10.03 -15.43
CA CYS A 480 -11.21 -8.68 -15.70
C CYS A 480 -10.14 -8.71 -16.80
N ILE A 481 -10.39 -7.95 -17.87
CA ILE A 481 -9.39 -7.66 -18.90
C ILE A 481 -9.18 -6.16 -18.99
N GLN A 482 -7.94 -5.72 -18.72
CA GLN A 482 -7.51 -4.36 -18.97
C GLN A 482 -6.88 -4.30 -20.37
N SER A 483 -7.53 -3.57 -21.28
CA SER A 483 -7.11 -3.47 -22.68
C SER A 483 -7.16 -2.03 -23.20
N ARG A 484 -6.90 -1.05 -22.34
CA ARG A 484 -6.86 0.36 -22.75
C ARG A 484 -5.72 0.58 -23.75
N PHE A 485 -5.99 1.32 -24.82
CA PHE A 485 -5.01 1.68 -25.86
C PHE A 485 -4.33 0.49 -26.57
N VAL A 486 -4.99 -0.67 -26.66
CA VAL A 486 -4.51 -1.77 -27.51
C VAL A 486 -4.65 -1.41 -29.00
N GLY A 487 -3.76 -1.93 -29.83
CA GLY A 487 -3.80 -1.76 -31.29
C GLY A 487 -3.18 -0.46 -31.79
N GLY A 488 -2.37 0.21 -30.94
CA GLY A 488 -1.64 1.42 -31.31
C GLY A 488 -2.53 2.66 -31.45
N ALA A 489 -3.62 2.74 -30.67
CA ALA A 489 -4.47 3.93 -30.66
C ALA A 489 -3.62 5.19 -30.41
N ASP A 490 -3.73 6.13 -31.33
CA ASP A 490 -2.98 7.39 -31.33
C ASP A 490 -3.32 8.19 -30.07
N LEU A 491 -2.36 8.28 -29.14
CA LEU A 491 -2.52 8.99 -27.87
C LEU A 491 -2.81 10.49 -28.07
N THR A 492 -2.68 11.01 -29.29
CA THR A 492 -3.00 12.39 -29.65
C THR A 492 -4.51 12.67 -29.76
N LEU A 493 -5.38 11.66 -29.85
CA LEU A 493 -6.83 11.84 -30.01
C LEU A 493 -7.64 11.80 -28.70
N THR A 494 -6.98 11.65 -27.53
CA THR A 494 -7.65 11.47 -26.23
C THR A 494 -7.07 12.32 -25.08
N LEU A 495 -6.30 13.37 -25.39
CA LEU A 495 -5.83 14.35 -24.39
C LEU A 495 -6.53 15.69 -24.54
#